data_AF-A0A9D8MKF1-F1
#
_entry.id   AF-A0A9D8MKF1-F1
#
_cell.length_a   1.000
_cell.length_b   1.000
_cell.length_c   1.000
_cell.angle_alpha   90.00
_cell.angle_beta   90.00
_cell.angle_gamma   90.00
#
_symmetry.space_group_name_H-M   'P 1'
#
loop_
_entity.id
_entity.type
_entity.pdbx_description
1 polymer ?
#
loop_
_entity_poly.entity_id
_entity_poly.type
_entity_poly.pdbx_seq_one_letter_code
_entity_poly.pdbx_strand_id
1 'polypeptide(L)'
;RQQDENHIMENIVYNELLYRGFSVDVGVVEIREKQPDGKMMRRQLEVDFVANSGSRRYYIQTALSMSTPEKEAQEKRPFLRFNDSFKKIVLVRENIKVRRDEHGIVTMGLLDFLLNPNSLEI
;
A
#
# COMPACT_ATOMS: atom_id res chain seq x y z
N ARG A 1 11.99 4.19 -17.81
CA ARG A 1 11.71 2.76 -18.14
C ARG A 1 11.38 1.89 -16.92
N GLN A 2 11.69 2.26 -15.65
CA GLN A 2 11.14 1.55 -14.46
C GLN A 2 9.68 1.92 -14.14
N GLN A 3 9.23 3.13 -14.51
CA GLN A 3 7.84 3.57 -14.27
C GLN A 3 6.81 2.67 -14.97
N ASP A 4 7.12 2.14 -16.15
CA ASP A 4 6.21 1.29 -16.91
C ASP A 4 5.87 -0.01 -16.16
N GLU A 5 6.84 -0.62 -15.47
CA GLU A 5 6.61 -1.86 -14.70
C GLU A 5 5.77 -1.62 -13.45
N ASN A 6 5.98 -0.51 -12.73
CA ASN A 6 5.14 -0.13 -11.59
C ASN A 6 3.68 0.03 -12.04
N HIS A 7 3.45 0.79 -13.12
CA HIS A 7 2.10 1.03 -13.63
C HIS A 7 1.41 -0.25 -14.11
N ILE A 8 2.15 -1.21 -14.67
CA ILE A 8 1.57 -2.52 -15.03
C ILE A 8 1.13 -3.27 -13.76
N MET A 9 1.96 -3.31 -12.72
CA MET A 9 1.62 -3.98 -11.46
C MET A 9 0.42 -3.30 -10.78
N GLU A 10 0.41 -1.98 -10.70
CA GLU A 10 -0.72 -1.18 -10.21
C GLU A 10 -2.01 -1.54 -10.96
N ASN A 11 -1.97 -1.58 -12.29
CA ASN A 11 -3.13 -1.95 -13.11
C ASN A 11 -3.61 -3.39 -12.88
N ILE A 12 -2.69 -4.33 -12.70
CA ILE A 12 -3.04 -5.72 -12.36
C ILE A 12 -3.78 -5.76 -11.01
N VAL A 13 -3.25 -5.07 -10.00
CA VAL A 13 -3.85 -5.00 -8.67
C VAL A 13 -5.21 -4.32 -8.72
N TYR A 14 -5.32 -3.19 -9.43
CA TYR A 14 -6.58 -2.47 -9.61
C TYR A 14 -7.67 -3.35 -10.22
N ASN A 15 -7.37 -4.03 -11.34
CA ASN A 15 -8.33 -4.90 -12.01
C ASN A 15 -8.75 -6.09 -11.15
N GLU A 16 -7.81 -6.68 -10.39
CA GLU A 16 -8.13 -7.77 -9.48
C GLU A 16 -9.05 -7.31 -8.33
N LEU A 17 -8.80 -6.12 -7.76
CA LEU A 17 -9.67 -5.55 -6.73
C LEU A 17 -11.08 -5.31 -7.26
N LEU A 18 -11.22 -4.77 -8.47
CA LEU A 18 -12.52 -4.62 -9.13
C LEU A 18 -13.20 -5.97 -9.37
N TYR A 19 -12.46 -6.96 -9.86
CA TYR A 19 -12.98 -8.31 -10.10
C TYR A 19 -13.50 -8.97 -8.81
N ARG A 20 -12.86 -8.68 -7.66
CA ARG A 20 -13.31 -9.12 -6.34
C ARG A 20 -14.49 -8.33 -5.77
N GLY A 21 -15.00 -7.33 -6.48
CA GLY A 21 -16.16 -6.53 -6.08
C GLY A 21 -15.85 -5.40 -5.12
N PHE A 22 -14.59 -4.93 -5.06
CA PHE A 22 -14.24 -3.72 -4.30
C PHE A 22 -14.52 -2.45 -5.12
N SER A 23 -14.96 -1.40 -4.43
CA SER A 23 -14.79 -0.02 -4.91
C SER A 23 -13.35 0.41 -4.65
N VAL A 24 -12.68 0.96 -5.65
CA VAL A 24 -11.25 1.31 -5.56
C VAL A 24 -11.07 2.81 -5.79
N ASP A 25 -10.51 3.49 -4.78
CA ASP A 25 -10.17 4.92 -4.77
C ASP A 25 -8.67 5.12 -4.51
N VAL A 26 -8.16 6.35 -4.64
CA VAL A 26 -6.79 6.71 -4.20
C VAL A 26 -6.86 7.32 -2.79
N GLY A 27 -5.97 6.90 -1.90
CA GLY A 27 -5.95 7.37 -0.51
C GLY A 27 -4.98 8.52 -0.34
N VAL A 28 -5.38 9.62 0.31
CA VAL A 28 -4.50 10.77 0.58
C VAL A 28 -4.42 11.03 2.07
N VAL A 29 -3.21 11.18 2.59
CA VAL A 29 -2.96 11.58 3.99
C VAL A 29 -2.08 12.83 4.04
N GLU A 30 -2.52 13.84 4.82
CA GLU A 30 -1.72 15.03 5.06
C GLU A 30 -0.66 14.79 6.15
N ILE A 31 0.58 15.11 5.83
CA ILE A 31 1.69 15.15 6.77
C ILE A 31 2.17 16.58 6.97
N ARG A 32 2.66 16.86 8.18
CA ARG A 32 3.36 18.10 8.51
C ARG A 32 4.84 17.79 8.69
N GLU A 33 5.68 18.35 7.83
CA GLU A 33 7.14 18.21 7.90
C GLU A 33 7.76 19.56 8.27
N LYS A 34 8.81 19.53 9.09
CA LYS A 34 9.61 20.72 9.38
C LYS A 34 10.67 20.87 8.29
N GLN A 35 10.65 22.00 7.60
CA GLN A 35 11.66 22.35 6.60
C GLN A 35 12.99 22.74 7.26
N PRO A 36 14.11 22.74 6.51
CA PRO A 36 15.41 23.19 7.01
C PRO A 36 15.40 24.64 7.54
N ASP A 37 14.51 25.50 7.02
CA ASP A 37 14.33 26.89 7.46
C ASP A 37 13.49 27.03 8.74
N GLY A 38 13.06 25.91 9.32
CA GLY A 38 12.27 25.84 10.55
C GLY A 38 10.75 25.96 10.35
N LYS A 39 10.26 26.21 9.12
CA LYS A 39 8.83 26.31 8.84
C LYS A 39 8.19 24.93 8.73
N MET A 40 6.93 24.85 9.14
CA MET A 40 6.13 23.64 8.94
C MET A 40 5.48 23.67 7.56
N MET A 41 5.76 22.67 6.73
CA MET A 41 5.11 22.47 5.43
C MET A 41 4.08 21.35 5.53
N ARG A 42 2.91 21.57 4.93
CA ARG A 42 1.95 20.49 4.68
C ARG A 42 2.30 19.81 3.36
N ARG A 43 2.38 18.49 3.37
CA ARG A 43 2.54 17.66 2.18
C ARG A 43 1.48 16.57 2.22
N GLN A 44 0.98 16.18 1.06
CA GLN A 44 0.10 15.03 0.91
C GLN A 44 0.95 13.81 0.54
N LEU A 45 0.72 12.70 1.22
CA LEU A 45 1.20 11.39 0.81
C LEU A 45 0.02 10.62 0.25
N GLU A 46 0.24 9.94 -0.85
CA GLU A 46 -0.76 9.11 -1.49
C GLU A 46 -0.48 7.64 -1.17
N VAL A 47 -1.53 6.84 -1.13
CA VAL A 47 -1.51 5.38 -1.16
C VAL A 47 -2.16 4.97 -2.47
N ASP A 48 -1.54 4.03 -3.19
CA ASP A 48 -1.97 3.62 -4.52
C ASP A 48 -3.47 3.28 -4.56
N PHE A 49 -3.96 2.49 -3.58
CA PHE A 49 -5.36 2.09 -3.54
C PHE A 49 -5.99 2.12 -2.14
N VAL A 50 -7.25 2.54 -2.10
CA VAL A 50 -8.21 2.33 -1.01
C VAL A 50 -9.31 1.42 -1.55
N ALA A 51 -9.29 0.15 -1.16
CA ALA A 51 -10.29 -0.82 -1.56
C ALA A 51 -11.40 -0.92 -0.49
N ASN A 52 -12.64 -0.65 -0.88
CA ASN A 52 -13.80 -0.65 0.00
C ASN A 52 -14.82 -1.73 -0.41
N SER A 53 -15.32 -2.50 0.54
CA SER A 53 -16.46 -3.42 0.35
C SER A 53 -17.27 -3.54 1.64
N GLY A 54 -18.45 -2.93 1.67
CA GLY A 54 -19.26 -2.83 2.88
C GLY A 54 -18.50 -2.13 4.02
N SER A 55 -18.32 -2.82 5.15
CA SER A 55 -17.54 -2.34 6.29
C SER A 55 -16.04 -2.62 6.20
N ARG A 56 -15.59 -3.30 5.14
CA ARG A 56 -14.17 -3.62 4.92
C ARG A 56 -13.50 -2.49 4.15
N ARG A 57 -12.34 -2.07 4.63
CA ARG A 57 -11.44 -1.13 3.95
C ARG A 57 -10.00 -1.63 4.05
N TYR A 58 -9.29 -1.56 2.93
CA TYR A 58 -7.87 -1.88 2.82
C TYR A 58 -7.13 -0.71 2.19
N TYR A 59 -6.03 -0.29 2.82
CA TYR A 59 -5.04 0.58 2.20
C TYR A 59 -3.97 -0.30 1.57
N ILE A 60 -3.74 -0.15 0.27
CA ILE A 60 -2.84 -1.03 -0.49
C ILE A 60 -1.80 -0.17 -1.21
N GLN A 61 -0.52 -0.47 -0.96
CA GLN A 61 0.64 0.10 -1.64
C GLN A 61 1.29 -1.00 -2.47
N THR A 62 1.72 -0.69 -3.69
CA THR A 62 2.47 -1.59 -4.56
C THR A 62 3.93 -1.18 -4.62
N ALA A 63 4.83 -2.15 -4.61
CA ALA A 63 6.26 -1.90 -4.75
C ALA A 63 6.93 -3.06 -5.50
N LEU A 64 7.83 -2.77 -6.45
CA LEU A 64 8.58 -3.86 -7.12
C LEU A 64 9.47 -4.62 -6.14
N SER A 65 10.09 -3.90 -5.20
CA SER A 65 10.90 -4.50 -4.14
C SER A 65 11.01 -3.60 -2.91
N MET A 66 11.16 -4.23 -1.74
CA MET A 66 11.50 -3.58 -0.48
C MET A 66 12.84 -4.13 0.04
N SER A 67 13.84 -4.15 -0.84
CA SER A 67 15.11 -4.82 -0.59
C SER A 67 16.02 -4.06 0.40
N THR A 68 15.71 -2.81 0.74
CA THR A 68 16.46 -2.01 1.72
C THR A 68 15.54 -1.40 2.78
N PRO A 69 16.04 -1.16 4.00
CA PRO A 69 15.27 -0.52 5.07
C PRO A 69 14.73 0.86 4.67
N GLU A 70 15.47 1.62 3.87
CA GLU A 70 15.07 2.95 3.42
C GLU A 70 13.88 2.87 2.46
N LYS A 71 13.90 1.92 1.51
CA LYS A 71 12.76 1.66 0.62
C LYS A 71 11.55 1.17 1.41
N GLU A 72 11.75 0.23 2.33
CA GLU A 72 10.66 -0.28 3.16
C GLU A 72 10.03 0.85 3.99
N ALA A 73 10.83 1.70 4.61
CA ALA A 73 10.36 2.86 5.34
C ALA A 73 9.63 3.86 4.44
N GLN A 74 10.09 4.06 3.20
CA GLN A 74 9.45 4.94 2.22
C GLN A 74 8.06 4.42 1.83
N GLU A 75 7.94 3.16 1.44
CA GLU A 75 6.66 2.55 0.99
C GLU A 75 5.64 2.48 2.13
N LYS A 76 6.08 2.23 3.37
CA LYS A 76 5.21 2.16 4.55
C LYS A 76 4.86 3.52 5.14
N ARG A 77 5.54 4.58 4.72
CA ARG A 77 5.42 5.92 5.31
C ARG A 77 3.98 6.47 5.33
N PRO A 78 3.17 6.34 4.27
CA PRO A 78 1.78 6.82 4.30
C PRO A 78 0.94 6.09 5.36
N PHE A 79 1.16 4.78 5.52
CA PHE A 79 0.41 3.92 6.44
C PHE A 79 0.54 4.34 7.90
N LEU A 80 1.73 4.78 8.32
CA LEU A 80 1.99 5.25 9.69
C LEU A 80 1.28 6.56 10.03
N ARG A 81 0.62 7.19 9.05
CA ARG A 81 -0.06 8.49 9.22
C ARG A 81 -1.57 8.37 9.24
N PHE A 82 -2.13 7.24 8.79
CA PHE A 82 -3.56 6.97 8.96
C PHE A 82 -3.87 6.70 10.42
N ASN A 83 -4.77 7.49 11.01
CA ASN A 83 -5.19 7.37 12.40
C ASN A 83 -6.39 6.43 12.56
N ASP A 84 -6.40 5.32 11.82
CA ASP A 84 -7.47 4.32 11.84
C ASP A 84 -6.92 2.89 11.99
N SER A 85 -7.81 1.94 12.27
CA SER A 85 -7.50 0.53 12.46
C SER A 85 -7.71 -0.33 11.21
N PHE A 86 -7.99 0.28 10.06
CA PHE A 86 -8.19 -0.49 8.82
C PHE A 86 -6.87 -1.13 8.36
N LYS A 87 -7.00 -2.26 7.67
CA LYS A 87 -5.86 -3.08 7.23
C LYS A 87 -5.01 -2.31 6.22
N LYS A 88 -3.69 -2.43 6.38
CA LYS A 88 -2.66 -1.76 5.58
C LYS A 88 -1.78 -2.86 4.98
N ILE A 89 -1.67 -2.88 3.64
CA ILE A 89 -1.06 -3.98 2.89
C ILE A 89 -0.05 -3.40 1.90
N VAL A 90 1.15 -3.97 1.87
CA VAL A 90 2.12 -3.74 0.79
C VAL A 90 2.18 -4.99 -0.09
N LEU A 91 1.88 -4.84 -1.37
CA LEU A 91 2.04 -5.87 -2.39
C LEU A 91 3.41 -5.72 -3.05
N VAL A 92 4.21 -6.79 -3.02
CA VAL A 92 5.52 -6.82 -3.68
C VAL A 92 5.57 -7.78 -4.84
N ARG A 93 6.36 -7.47 -5.88
CA ARG A 93 6.55 -8.40 -7.01
C ARG A 93 7.27 -9.70 -6.60
N GLU A 94 8.17 -9.60 -5.64
CA GLU A 94 8.96 -10.72 -5.14
C GLU A 94 8.09 -11.82 -4.51
N ASN A 95 8.50 -13.07 -4.67
CA ASN A 95 7.87 -14.19 -3.98
C ASN A 95 8.38 -14.25 -2.54
N ILE A 96 7.57 -13.76 -1.61
CA ILE A 96 7.91 -13.69 -0.18
C ILE A 96 6.87 -14.43 0.65
N LYS A 97 7.27 -14.87 1.84
CA LYS A 97 6.26 -15.29 2.83
C LYS A 97 5.52 -14.07 3.36
N VAL A 98 4.20 -14.18 3.43
CA VAL A 98 3.35 -13.16 4.05
C VAL A 98 3.86 -12.88 5.46
N ARG A 99 4.09 -11.61 5.78
CA ARG A 99 4.59 -11.15 7.07
C ARG A 99 3.84 -9.93 7.55
N ARG A 100 3.75 -9.76 8.86
CA ARG A 100 3.15 -8.60 9.50
C ARG A 100 4.16 -7.97 10.44
N ASP A 101 4.29 -6.65 10.39
CA ASP A 101 5.19 -5.92 11.27
C ASP A 101 4.52 -5.44 12.57
N GLU A 102 5.30 -4.79 13.42
CA GLU A 102 4.85 -4.24 14.71
C GLU A 102 3.79 -3.13 14.58
N HIS A 103 3.70 -2.48 13.42
CA HIS A 103 2.67 -1.50 13.10
C HIS A 103 1.40 -2.14 12.51
N GLY A 104 1.39 -3.47 12.40
CA GLY A 104 0.28 -4.24 11.87
C GLY A 104 0.16 -4.19 10.34
N ILE A 105 1.18 -3.68 9.63
CA ILE A 105 1.21 -3.63 8.16
C ILE A 105 1.56 -5.01 7.63
N VAL A 106 0.74 -5.52 6.72
CA VAL A 106 0.97 -6.81 6.06
C VAL A 106 1.77 -6.60 4.80
N THR A 107 2.81 -7.40 4.57
CA THR A 107 3.51 -7.48 3.29
C THR A 107 3.26 -8.84 2.66
N MET A 108 2.85 -8.87 1.40
CA MET A 108 2.66 -10.12 0.66
C MET A 108 3.14 -10.04 -0.79
N GLY A 109 3.46 -11.19 -1.37
CA GLY A 109 3.78 -11.28 -2.78
C GLY A 109 2.54 -11.06 -3.66
N LEU A 110 2.75 -10.50 -4.84
CA LEU A 110 1.71 -10.28 -5.85
C LEU A 110 1.02 -11.59 -6.22
N LEU A 111 1.78 -12.69 -6.34
CA LEU A 111 1.22 -14.01 -6.65
C LEU A 111 0.33 -14.54 -5.51
N ASP A 112 0.72 -14.34 -4.25
CA ASP A 112 -0.15 -14.71 -3.11
C ASP A 112 -1.45 -13.91 -3.12
N PHE A 113 -1.35 -12.62 -3.46
CA PHE A 113 -2.53 -11.77 -3.64
C PHE A 113 -3.44 -12.35 -4.72
N LEU A 114 -2.94 -12.58 -5.93
CA LEU A 114 -3.72 -13.02 -7.10
C LEU A 114 -4.28 -14.45 -6.98
N LEU A 115 -3.51 -15.39 -6.42
CA LEU A 115 -3.87 -16.81 -6.39
C LEU A 115 -4.78 -17.19 -5.22
N ASN A 116 -4.85 -16.37 -4.17
CA ASN A 116 -5.73 -16.61 -3.03
C ASN A 116 -6.86 -15.57 -2.98
N PRO A 117 -8.13 -15.96 -3.20
CA PRO A 117 -9.27 -15.04 -3.14
C PRO A 117 -9.43 -14.33 -1.79
N ASN A 118 -8.97 -14.95 -0.70
CA ASN A 118 -9.06 -14.43 0.67
C ASN A 118 -7.75 -13.78 1.14
N SER A 119 -6.81 -13.45 0.23
CA SER A 119 -5.49 -12.90 0.56
C SER A 119 -5.53 -11.61 1.38
N LEU A 120 -6.59 -10.80 1.24
CA LEU A 120 -6.77 -9.56 2.00
C LEU A 120 -7.24 -9.81 3.45
N GLU A 121 -7.75 -11.01 3.75
CA GLU A 121 -8.30 -11.34 5.08
C GLU A 121 -7.25 -11.85 6.08
N ILE A 122 -6.00 -12.02 5.65
CA ILE A 122 -4.86 -12.47 6.46
C ILE A 122 -4.53 -11.48 7.60
#